data_AF-A0A537T3W5-F1
#
_entry.id   AF-A0A537T3W5-F1
#
_cell.length_a   1.000
_cell.length_b   1.000
_cell.length_c   1.000
_cell.angle_alpha   90.00
_cell.angle_beta   90.00
_cell.angle_gamma   90.00
#
_symmetry.space_group_name_H-M   'P 1'
#
loop_
_entity.id
_entity.type
_entity.pdbx_description
1 polymer ?
#
loop_
_entity_poly.entity_id
_entity_poly.type
_entity_poly.pdbx_seq_one_letter_code
_entity_poly.pdbx_strand_id
1 'polypeptide(L)' 'SREHALSNYATLAKRYGEILTGRDPSLLSSIFRTRGTRPFYQVRVGADTRASAETLCGSIRRAGGACIVLRNRAG' A
#
# COMPACT_ATOMS: atom_id res chain seq x y z
N SER A 1 -13.38 -1.60 8.71
CA SER A 1 -13.40 -0.29 9.38
C SER A 1 -12.03 0.37 9.19
N ARG A 2 -11.92 1.69 9.36
CA ARG A 2 -10.64 2.43 9.27
C ARG A 2 -9.60 1.87 10.23
N GLU A 3 -10.01 1.54 11.45
CA GLU A 3 -9.18 0.99 12.51
C GLU A 3 -8.54 -0.36 12.14
N HIS A 4 -9.30 -1.28 11.56
CA HIS A 4 -8.73 -2.54 11.05
C HIS A 4 -7.71 -2.31 9.93
N ALA A 5 -7.94 -1.33 9.06
CA ALA A 5 -6.96 -0.99 8.02
C ALA A 5 -5.68 -0.41 8.62
N LEU A 6 -5.79 0.42 9.66
CA LEU A 6 -4.65 0.96 10.41
C LEU A 6 -3.89 -0.13 11.19
N SER A 7 -4.59 -1.06 11.84
CA SER A 7 -3.96 -2.18 12.58
C SER A 7 -3.25 -3.15 11.64
N ASN A 8 -3.89 -3.50 10.52
CA ASN A 8 -3.27 -4.30 9.48
C ASN A 8 -2.05 -3.59 8.90
N TYR A 9 -2.17 -2.28 8.63
CA TYR A 9 -1.04 -1.48 8.19
C TYR A 9 0.10 -1.45 9.23
N ALA A 10 -0.18 -1.24 10.52
CA ALA A 10 0.83 -1.22 11.56
C ALA A 10 1.57 -2.58 11.66
N THR A 11 0.85 -3.68 11.46
CA THR A 11 1.43 -5.03 11.38
C THR A 11 2.32 -5.20 10.16
N LEU A 12 1.88 -4.72 8.99
CA LEU A 12 2.66 -4.75 7.76
C LEU A 12 3.88 -3.82 7.83
N ALA A 13 3.75 -2.65 8.47
CA ALA A 13 4.82 -1.69 8.69
C ALA A 13 5.89 -2.25 9.64
N LYS A 14 5.49 -3.02 10.66
CA LYS A 14 6.44 -3.77 11.50
C LYS A 14 7.14 -4.87 10.71
N ARG A 15 6.41 -5.62 9.88
CA ARG A 15 6.97 -6.75 9.11
C ARG A 15 7.87 -6.30 7.96
N TYR A 16 7.55 -5.18 7.32
CA TYR A 16 8.27 -4.64 6.17
C TYR A 16 9.01 -3.35 6.52
N GLY A 17 9.28 -3.09 7.79
CA GLY A 17 9.90 -1.84 8.27
C GLY A 17 11.21 -1.55 7.55
N GLU A 18 12.08 -2.55 7.38
CA GLU A 18 13.34 -2.42 6.63
C GLU A 18 13.11 -2.07 5.15
N ILE A 19 12.11 -2.68 4.54
CA ILE A 19 11.76 -2.47 3.12
C ILE A 19 11.12 -1.08 2.91
N LEU A 20 10.39 -0.59 3.91
CA LEU A 20 9.69 0.69 3.89
C LEU A 20 10.49 1.83 4.54
N THR A 21 11.72 1.56 5.00
CA THR A 21 12.56 2.57 5.67
C THR A 21 12.83 3.74 4.72
N GLY A 22 12.50 4.96 5.18
CA GLY A 22 12.64 6.20 4.42
C GLY A 22 11.58 6.42 3.33
N ARG A 23 10.46 5.68 3.35
CA ARG A 23 9.34 5.89 2.43
C ARG A 23 8.08 6.22 3.21
N ASP A 24 7.44 7.33 2.87
CA ASP A 24 6.18 7.73 3.46
C ASP A 24 5.00 6.94 2.86
N PRO A 25 4.32 6.11 3.66
CA PRO A 25 3.12 5.44 3.24
C PRO A 25 1.91 6.36 3.42
N SER A 26 1.04 6.40 2.41
CA SER A 26 -0.21 7.13 2.43
C SER A 26 -1.38 6.16 2.55
N LEU A 27 -2.28 6.39 3.51
CA LEU A 27 -3.54 5.66 3.62
C LEU A 27 -4.60 6.34 2.78
N LEU A 28 -5.08 5.64 1.76
CA LEU A 28 -6.07 6.12 0.82
C LEU A 28 -7.39 5.38 1.06
N SER A 29 -8.42 6.11 1.47
CA SER A 29 -9.79 5.58 1.55
C SER A 29 -10.56 5.95 0.29
N SER A 30 -11.18 4.96 -0.37
CA SER A 30 -12.02 5.18 -1.54
C SER A 30 -13.29 4.34 -1.45
N ILE A 31 -14.43 4.90 -1.86
CA ILE A 31 -15.69 4.16 -1.94
C ILE A 31 -15.85 3.66 -3.37
N PHE A 32 -15.69 2.35 -3.57
CA PHE A 32 -16.00 1.73 -4.85
C PHE A 32 -17.49 1.48 -4.94
N ARG A 33 -18.24 2.39 -5.58
CA ARG A 33 -19.70 2.29 -5.76
C ARG A 33 -20.15 0.99 -6.43
N THR A 34 -19.28 0.34 -7.21
CA THR A 34 -19.51 -0.99 -7.83
C THR A 34 -19.32 -2.17 -6.86
N ARG A 35 -18.70 -1.96 -5.69
CA ARG A 35 -18.49 -2.96 -4.64
C ARG A 35 -19.21 -2.61 -3.32
N GLY A 36 -20.28 -1.82 -3.42
CA GLY A 36 -21.11 -1.39 -2.30
C GLY A 36 -20.68 -0.05 -1.68
N THR A 37 -21.25 0.28 -0.53
CA THR A 37 -21.07 1.59 0.14
C THR A 37 -19.94 1.59 1.16
N ARG A 38 -19.28 0.44 1.38
CA ARG A 38 -18.22 0.33 2.38
C ARG A 38 -16.93 1.01 1.87
N PRO A 39 -16.27 1.84 2.70
CA PRO A 39 -15.00 2.44 2.35
C PRO A 39 -13.92 1.35 2.23
N PHE A 40 -13.22 1.38 1.10
CA PHE A 40 -12.06 0.55 0.81
C PHE A 40 -10.80 1.31 1.19
N TYR A 41 -9.99 0.74 2.07
CA TYR A 41 -8.76 1.35 2.54
C TYR A 41 -7.57 0.68 1.86
N GLN A 42 -6.69 1.48 1.27
CA GLN A 42 -5.45 1.04 0.64
C GLN A 42 -4.29 1.80 1.23
N VAL A 43 -3.21 1.09 1.54
CA VAL A 43 -1.92 1.71 1.84
C VAL A 43 -1.16 1.84 0.54
N ARG A 44 -0.64 3.03 0.25
CA ARG A 44 0.20 3.30 -0.90
C ARG A 44 1.57 3.75 -0.45
N VAL A 45 2.60 3.32 -1.17
CA VAL A 45 3.97 3.75 -0.94
C VAL A 45 4.42 4.51 -2.19
N GLY A 46 4.87 5.74 -2.00
CA GLY A 46 5.45 6.53 -3.08
C GLY A 46 6.77 5.92 -3.55
N ALA A 47 7.01 5.97 -4.86
CA ALA A 47 8.28 5.59 -5.46
C ALA A 47 8.60 6.55 -6.62
N ASP A 48 9.87 6.94 -6.73
CA ASP A 48 10.33 7.90 -7.74
C ASP A 48 10.22 7.36 -9.16
N THR A 49 10.46 6.05 -9.31
CA THR A 49 10.43 5.37 -10.61
C THR A 49 9.59 4.11 -10.55
N ARG A 50 9.05 3.72 -11.71
CA ARG A 50 8.35 2.44 -11.85
C ARG A 50 9.25 1.25 -11.50
N ALA A 51 10.52 1.28 -11.90
CA ALA A 51 11.46 0.21 -11.59
C ALA A 51 11.68 0.08 -10.07
N SER A 52 11.84 1.20 -9.35
CA SER A 52 11.91 1.18 -7.88
C SER A 52 10.64 0.61 -7.25
N ALA A 53 9.47 0.96 -7.78
CA ALA A 53 8.19 0.41 -7.32
C ALA A 53 8.10 -1.10 -7.56
N GLU A 54 8.56 -1.59 -8.72
CA GLU A 54 8.56 -3.03 -9.03
C GLU A 54 9.51 -3.82 -8.13
N THR A 55 10.71 -3.29 -7.85
CA THR A 55 11.66 -3.90 -6.90
C THR A 55 11.10 -3.97 -5.49
N LEU A 56 10.49 -2.88 -5.02
CA LEU A 56 9.81 -2.82 -3.72
C LEU A 56 8.69 -3.85 -3.65
N CYS A 57 7.83 -3.87 -4.67
CA CYS A 57 6.69 -4.76 -4.74
C CYS A 57 7.11 -6.23 -4.82
N GLY A 58 8.21 -6.51 -5.55
CA GLY A 58 8.84 -7.82 -5.57
C GLY A 58 9.32 -8.27 -4.19
N SER A 59 9.93 -7.37 -3.42
CA SER A 59 10.40 -7.66 -2.06
C SER A 59 9.24 -7.96 -1.10
N ILE A 60 8.16 -7.17 -1.16
CA ILE A 60 6.93 -7.43 -0.39
C ILE A 60 6.31 -8.78 -0.77
N ARG A 61 6.23 -9.10 -2.08
CA ARG A 61 5.72 -10.40 -2.54
C ARG A 61 6.57 -11.57 -2.06
N ARG A 62 7.90 -11.47 -2.11
CA ARG A 62 8.81 -12.51 -1.58
C ARG A 62 8.65 -12.74 -0.08
N ALA A 63 8.36 -11.67 0.67
CA ALA A 63 8.06 -11.76 2.09
C ALA A 63 6.62 -12.24 2.39
N GLY A 64 5.85 -12.65 1.37
CA GLY A 64 4.50 -13.20 1.50
C GLY A 64 3.37 -12.17 1.49
N GLY A 65 3.66 -10.91 1.16
CA GLY A 65 2.69 -9.83 1.10
C GLY A 65 2.04 -9.67 -0.28
N ALA A 66 0.79 -9.18 -0.30
CA ALA A 66 0.14 -8.74 -1.52
C ALA A 66 0.57 -7.30 -1.86
N CYS A 67 1.12 -7.09 -3.05
CA CYS A 67 1.48 -5.77 -3.56
C CYS A 67 1.15 -5.66 -5.05
N ILE A 68 0.67 -4.49 -5.45
CA ILE A 68 0.43 -4.11 -6.85
C ILE A 68 1.03 -2.73 -7.13
N VAL A 69 1.78 -2.62 -8.22
CA VAL A 69 2.30 -1.33 -8.70
C VAL A 69 1.21 -0.64 -9.50
N LEU A 70 0.87 0.58 -9.11
CA LEU A 70 -0.10 1.41 -9.80
C LEU A 70 0.61 2.63 -10.38
N ARG A 71 0.17 3.08 -11.56
CA ARG A 71 0.59 4.38 -12.08
C ARG A 71 -0.06 5.48 -11.24
N ASN A 72 0.71 6.47 -10.83
CA ASN A 72 0.15 7.69 -10.24
C ASN A 72 -0.75 8.34 -11.30
N ARG A 73 -2.04 8.52 -11.01
CA ARG A 73 -2.91 9.30 -11.88
C ARG A 73 -2.39 10.74 -11.81
N ALA A 74 -2.03 11.30 -12.96
CA ALA A 74 -2.01 12.75 -13.10
C ALA A 74 -3.44 13.20 -12.75
N GLY A 75 -3.55 14.15 -11.83
CA GLY A 75 -4.83 14.79 -11.51
C GLY A 75 -5.46 15.36 -12.77
#